data_AF-G5DZF0-F1
#
_entry.id   AF-G5DZF0-F1
#
_cell.length_a   1.000
_cell.length_b   1.000
_cell.length_c   1.000
_cell.angle_alpha   90.00
_cell.angle_beta   90.00
_cell.angle_gamma   90.00
#
_symmetry.space_group_name_H-M   'P 1'
#
loop_
_entity.id
_entity.type
_entity.pdbx_description
1 polymer ?
#
loop_
_entity_poly.entity_id
_entity_poly.type
_entity_poly.pdbx_seq_one_letter_code
_entity_poly.pdbx_strand_id
1 'polypeptide(L)'
;LKVTLIGILLAFLGERIVTFCQRANIFREEEPKDLPNCRLIKGIEFGSEDIDILPNGLAFISSGLKYPGLISLQPEKPGEIFLLDLKQTDWSLTPVKVVELEMLVDNLSVDPTTGDIWTAGHPN
;
A
#
# COMPACT_ATOMS: atom_id res chain seq x y z
N LEU A 1 -32.09 -9.45 -39.08
CA LEU A 1 -30.61 -9.44 -39.14
C LEU A 1 -30.00 -8.24 -38.40
N LYS A 2 -30.28 -6.98 -38.78
CA LYS A 2 -29.69 -5.79 -38.12
C LYS A 2 -29.98 -5.69 -36.62
N VAL A 3 -31.24 -5.90 -36.22
CA VAL A 3 -31.66 -5.88 -34.80
C VAL A 3 -30.96 -7.00 -34.00
N THR A 4 -30.85 -8.19 -34.57
CA THR A 4 -30.15 -9.33 -33.97
C THR A 4 -28.67 -9.04 -33.73
N LEU A 5 -28.01 -8.41 -34.70
CA LEU A 5 -26.59 -8.04 -34.60
C LEU A 5 -26.35 -6.99 -33.51
N ILE A 6 -27.24 -5.99 -33.41
CA ILE A 6 -27.18 -4.98 -32.34
C ILE A 6 -27.38 -5.65 -30.97
N GLY A 7 -28.35 -6.56 -30.85
CA GLY A 7 -28.57 -7.30 -29.60
C GLY A 7 -27.36 -8.11 -29.15
N ILE A 8 -26.70 -8.82 -30.07
CA ILE A 8 -25.47 -9.57 -29.78
C ILE A 8 -24.34 -8.63 -29.33
N LEU A 9 -24.16 -7.50 -30.01
CA LEU A 9 -23.12 -6.53 -29.65
C LEU A 9 -23.35 -5.94 -28.26
N LEU A 10 -24.59 -5.56 -27.94
CA LEU A 10 -24.94 -5.01 -26.63
C LEU A 10 -24.79 -6.06 -25.52
N ALA A 11 -25.17 -7.31 -25.76
CA ALA A 11 -24.98 -8.39 -24.81
C ALA A 11 -23.48 -8.63 -24.53
N PHE A 12 -22.65 -8.64 -25.58
CA PHE A 12 -21.20 -8.76 -25.44
C PHE A 12 -20.59 -7.58 -24.67
N LEU A 13 -20.95 -6.34 -25.03
CA LEU A 13 -20.45 -5.15 -24.34
C LEU A 13 -20.90 -5.11 -22.87
N GLY A 14 -22.17 -5.45 -22.61
CA GLY A 14 -22.71 -5.54 -21.25
C GLY A 14 -21.97 -6.57 -20.41
N GLU A 15 -21.70 -7.76 -20.95
CA GLU A 15 -20.92 -8.81 -20.27
C GLU A 15 -19.50 -8.33 -19.93
N ARG A 16 -18.83 -7.65 -20.87
CA ARG A 16 -17.49 -7.08 -20.65
C ARG A 16 -17.50 -6.02 -19.54
N ILE A 17 -18.49 -5.12 -19.55
CA ILE A 17 -18.63 -4.07 -18.54
C ILE A 17 -18.89 -4.69 -17.16
N VAL A 18 -19.83 -5.63 -17.05
CA VAL A 18 -20.13 -6.30 -15.77
C VAL A 18 -18.91 -7.04 -15.24
N THR A 19 -18.21 -7.78 -16.10
CA THR A 19 -16.98 -8.49 -15.73
C THR A 19 -15.90 -7.52 -15.27
N PHE A 20 -15.75 -6.38 -15.95
CA PHE A 20 -14.82 -5.34 -15.54
C PHE A 20 -15.19 -4.76 -14.17
N CYS A 21 -16.44 -4.36 -13.96
CA CYS A 21 -16.91 -3.82 -12.68
C CYS A 21 -16.72 -4.81 -11.52
N GLN A 22 -16.97 -6.09 -11.77
CA GLN A 22 -16.75 -7.16 -10.78
C GLN A 22 -15.27 -7.33 -10.44
N ARG A 23 -14.39 -7.36 -11.44
CA ARG A 23 -12.93 -7.48 -11.21
C ARG A 23 -12.35 -6.26 -10.51
N ALA A 24 -12.83 -5.07 -10.85
CA ALA A 24 -12.40 -3.82 -10.24
C ALA A 24 -13.11 -3.50 -8.92
N ASN A 25 -14.01 -4.37 -8.43
CA ASN A 25 -14.78 -4.16 -7.20
C ASN A 25 -15.48 -2.78 -7.13
N ILE A 26 -15.98 -2.27 -8.26
CA ILE A 26 -16.55 -0.90 -8.35
C ILE A 26 -17.75 -0.70 -7.42
N PHE A 27 -18.53 -1.76 -7.18
CA PHE A 27 -19.75 -1.72 -6.36
C PHE A 27 -19.52 -2.25 -4.94
N ARG A 28 -18.27 -2.42 -4.51
CA ARG A 28 -17.94 -2.89 -3.16
C ARG A 28 -18.11 -1.74 -2.18
N GLU A 29 -18.94 -1.95 -1.16
CA GLU A 29 -19.09 -1.06 -0.01
C GLU A 29 -18.49 -1.74 1.22
N GLU A 30 -17.71 -0.99 2.01
CA GLU A 30 -17.15 -1.48 3.27
C GLU A 30 -18.04 -1.05 4.43
N GLU A 31 -18.51 -2.01 5.22
CA GLU A 31 -19.21 -1.71 6.47
C GLU A 31 -18.21 -1.16 7.50
N PRO A 32 -18.45 0.02 8.10
CA PRO A 32 -17.54 0.60 9.08
C PRO A 32 -17.37 -0.33 10.28
N LYS A 33 -16.13 -0.69 10.58
CA LYS A 33 -15.76 -1.44 11.78
C LYS A 33 -14.82 -0.61 12.64
N ASP A 34 -15.40 0.06 13.63
CA ASP A 34 -14.64 0.89 14.55
C ASP A 34 -13.85 0.03 15.54
N LEU A 35 -12.56 0.33 15.66
CA LEU A 35 -11.70 -0.21 16.70
C LEU A 35 -11.39 0.89 17.71
N PRO A 36 -11.46 0.62 19.02
CA PRO A 36 -11.10 1.62 20.02
C PRO A 36 -9.60 1.91 19.94
N ASN A 37 -9.22 3.16 20.25
CA ASN A 37 -7.83 3.60 20.38
C ASN A 37 -6.97 3.57 19.09
N CYS A 38 -7.58 3.63 17.90
CA CYS A 38 -6.84 3.86 16.66
C CYS A 38 -6.21 5.26 16.64
N ARG A 39 -4.93 5.35 16.25
CA ARG A 39 -4.18 6.60 16.12
C ARG A 39 -3.32 6.56 14.86
N LEU A 40 -3.27 7.67 14.14
CA LEU A 40 -2.33 7.83 13.04
C LEU A 40 -0.91 7.94 13.58
N ILE A 41 0.03 7.28 12.91
CA ILE A 41 1.46 7.34 13.22
C ILE A 41 1.99 8.66 12.66
N LYS A 42 2.49 9.53 13.54
CA LYS A 42 3.05 10.81 13.13
C LYS A 42 4.37 10.59 12.38
N GLY A 43 4.55 11.29 11.27
CA GLY A 43 5.76 11.21 10.44
C GLY A 43 5.69 10.21 9.28
N ILE A 44 4.68 9.34 9.24
CA ILE A 44 4.40 8.44 8.11
C ILE A 44 3.06 8.85 7.50
N GLU A 45 3.10 9.91 6.70
CA GLU A 45 1.88 10.54 6.18
C GLU A 45 1.60 10.18 4.71
N PHE A 46 2.58 9.63 3.99
CA PHE A 46 2.55 9.56 2.54
C PHE A 46 3.04 8.20 2.01
N GLY A 47 2.20 7.19 2.17
CA GLY A 47 2.46 5.82 1.74
C GLY A 47 2.98 4.95 2.88
N SER A 48 2.51 3.71 2.92
CA SER A 48 2.92 2.67 3.87
C SER A 48 2.62 1.33 3.22
N GLU A 49 3.34 1.05 2.13
CA GLU A 49 2.97 0.04 1.13
C GLU A 49 3.10 -1.38 1.68
N ASP A 50 4.17 -1.64 2.43
CA ASP A 50 4.43 -2.91 3.07
C ASP A 50 4.98 -2.72 4.49
N ILE A 51 4.80 -3.75 5.31
CA ILE A 51 5.24 -3.79 6.71
C ILE A 51 5.73 -5.19 7.08
N ASP A 52 6.90 -5.27 7.72
CA ASP A 52 7.41 -6.49 8.33
C ASP A 52 7.69 -6.26 9.81
N ILE A 53 7.20 -7.15 10.66
CA ILE A 53 7.25 -7.03 12.11
C ILE A 53 8.06 -8.19 12.66
N LEU A 54 9.20 -7.87 13.27
CA LEU A 54 10.08 -8.83 13.89
C LEU A 54 9.57 -9.30 15.25
N PRO A 55 9.91 -10.52 15.70
CA PRO A 55 9.51 -11.04 17.01
C PRO A 55 9.98 -10.18 18.21
N ASN A 56 11.05 -9.41 18.01
CA ASN A 56 11.56 -8.50 19.04
C ASN A 56 10.70 -7.24 19.20
N GLY A 57 9.71 -7.00 18.33
CA GLY A 57 8.81 -5.84 18.37
C GLY A 57 9.24 -4.68 17.47
N LEU A 58 10.33 -4.82 16.72
CA LEU A 58 10.68 -3.85 15.69
C LEU A 58 9.79 -4.05 14.45
N ALA A 59 9.33 -2.94 13.87
CA ALA A 59 8.56 -2.95 12.63
C ALA A 59 9.25 -2.08 11.58
N PHE A 60 9.35 -2.59 10.37
CA PHE A 60 9.85 -1.88 9.21
C PHE A 60 8.69 -1.56 8.27
N ILE A 61 8.59 -0.33 7.79
CA ILE A 61 7.54 0.11 6.87
C ILE A 61 8.19 0.73 5.63
N SER A 62 7.79 0.28 4.44
CA SER A 62 8.18 0.88 3.16
C SER A 62 7.25 2.02 2.79
N SER A 63 7.79 3.04 2.14
CA SER A 63 7.04 4.22 1.74
C SER A 63 7.63 4.89 0.50
N GLY A 64 6.84 5.78 -0.10
CA GLY A 64 7.26 6.60 -1.24
C GLY A 64 7.11 5.90 -2.59
N LEU A 65 6.20 4.93 -2.73
CA LEU A 65 5.88 4.32 -4.01
C LEU A 65 5.15 5.31 -4.92
N LYS A 66 5.55 5.36 -6.21
CA LYS A 66 4.99 6.28 -7.21
C LYS A 66 4.68 5.52 -8.48
N TYR A 67 3.47 5.69 -8.99
CA TYR A 67 3.05 5.08 -10.25
C TYR A 67 2.42 6.11 -11.18
N PRO A 68 2.72 6.07 -12.49
CA PRO A 68 2.03 6.90 -13.47
C PRO A 68 0.53 6.67 -13.44
N GLY A 69 -0.25 7.75 -13.29
CA GLY A 69 -1.71 7.70 -13.23
C GLY A 69 -2.32 7.42 -11.85
N LEU A 70 -1.50 7.20 -10.83
CA LEU A 70 -1.93 7.19 -9.42
C LEU A 70 -1.49 8.49 -8.73
N ILE A 71 -2.24 8.90 -7.70
CA ILE A 71 -1.95 10.13 -6.95
C ILE A 71 -0.73 9.89 -6.08
N SER A 72 0.30 10.73 -6.22
CA SER A 72 1.41 10.84 -5.27
C SER A 72 1.32 12.19 -4.56
N LEU A 73 1.18 12.15 -3.24
CA LEU A 73 1.05 13.34 -2.40
C LEU A 73 2.40 14.01 -2.10
N GLN A 74 3.51 13.30 -2.31
CA GLN A 74 4.88 13.79 -2.15
C GLN A 74 5.76 13.36 -3.34
N PRO A 75 5.52 13.93 -4.54
CA PRO A 75 6.23 13.52 -5.75
C PRO A 75 7.74 13.81 -5.69
N GLU A 76 8.16 14.83 -4.94
CA GLU A 76 9.55 15.26 -4.81
C GLU A 76 10.37 14.40 -3.82
N LYS A 77 9.72 13.62 -2.95
CA LYS A 77 10.43 12.84 -1.95
C LYS A 77 10.92 11.50 -2.50
N PRO A 78 12.10 11.02 -2.08
CA PRO A 78 12.56 9.66 -2.40
C PRO A 78 11.72 8.60 -1.66
N GLY A 79 11.96 7.32 -1.96
CA GLY A 79 11.40 6.23 -1.16
C GLY A 79 12.06 6.17 0.21
N GLU A 80 11.33 5.70 1.21
CA GLU A 80 11.79 5.66 2.60
C GLU A 80 11.50 4.29 3.22
N ILE A 81 12.39 3.85 4.11
CA ILE A 81 12.12 2.76 5.06
C ILE A 81 12.09 3.35 6.47
N PHE A 82 10.95 3.22 7.13
CA PHE A 82 10.77 3.61 8.53
C PHE A 82 11.02 2.41 9.44
N LEU A 83 11.75 2.62 10.53
CA LEU A 83 11.84 1.69 11.64
C LEU A 83 11.01 2.22 12.81
N LEU A 84 10.19 1.36 13.40
CA LEU A 84 9.40 1.63 14.59
C LEU A 84 9.71 0.58 15.65
N ASP A 85 9.60 0.98 16.92
CA ASP A 85 9.63 0.07 18.05
C ASP A 85 8.23 -0.02 18.66
N LEU A 86 7.57 -1.17 18.47
CA LEU A 86 6.20 -1.42 18.94
C LEU A 86 6.13 -1.70 20.45
N LYS A 87 7.28 -1.83 21.14
CA LYS A 87 7.34 -2.09 22.58
C LYS A 87 7.57 -0.83 23.43
N GLN A 88 7.55 0.35 22.83
CA GLN A 88 7.68 1.60 23.57
C GLN A 88 6.59 1.75 24.64
N THR A 89 7.00 2.11 25.85
CA THR A 89 6.13 2.16 27.04
C THR A 89 5.12 3.31 27.02
N ASP A 90 5.42 4.38 26.27
CA ASP A 90 4.57 5.56 26.16
C ASP A 90 3.53 5.46 25.03
N TRP A 91 3.48 4.32 24.32
CA TRP A 91 2.63 4.08 23.16
C TRP A 91 2.83 5.11 22.04
N SER A 92 3.95 5.84 22.05
CA SER A 92 4.29 6.78 21.01
C SER A 92 4.94 6.00 19.86
N LEU A 93 4.11 5.61 18.88
CA LEU A 93 4.59 5.00 17.65
C LEU A 93 5.19 6.08 16.75
N THR A 94 6.39 6.55 17.10
CA THR A 94 7.18 7.48 16.30
C THR A 94 8.32 6.74 15.60
N PRO A 95 8.67 7.11 14.35
CA PRO A 95 9.81 6.50 13.68
C PRO A 95 11.09 6.69 14.49
N VAL A 96 11.76 5.58 14.84
CA VAL A 96 13.05 5.61 15.54
C VAL A 96 14.20 5.83 14.57
N LYS A 97 14.01 5.45 13.30
CA LYS A 97 14.96 5.67 12.21
C LYS A 97 14.22 5.76 10.89
N VAL A 98 14.75 6.58 9.99
CA VAL A 98 14.30 6.69 8.60
C VAL A 98 15.52 6.49 7.71
N VAL A 99 15.38 5.67 6.67
CA VAL A 99 16.40 5.46 5.64
C VAL A 99 15.80 5.89 4.31
N GLU A 100 16.34 6.96 3.74
CA GLU A 100 15.99 7.41 2.39
C GLU A 100 16.71 6.54 1.35
N LEU A 101 15.99 6.22 0.27
CA LEU A 101 16.46 5.40 -0.83
C LEU A 101 16.09 6.06 -2.17
N GLU A 102 17.02 6.12 -3.11
CA GLU A 102 16.79 6.66 -4.47
C GLU A 102 15.97 5.69 -5.36
N MET A 103 15.06 4.93 -4.76
CA MET A 103 14.17 3.98 -5.41
C MET A 103 12.82 4.00 -4.71
N LEU A 104 11.78 3.58 -5.43
CA LEU A 104 10.42 3.53 -4.93
C LEU A 104 10.20 2.17 -4.26
N VAL A 105 10.19 2.13 -2.93
CA VAL A 105 10.15 0.88 -2.17
C VAL A 105 8.71 0.38 -2.07
N ASP A 106 8.47 -0.83 -2.55
CA ASP A 106 7.14 -1.46 -2.52
C ASP A 106 7.13 -2.51 -1.40
N ASN A 107 7.81 -3.64 -1.61
CA ASN A 107 7.88 -4.72 -0.64
C ASN A 107 9.15 -4.73 0.20
N LEU A 108 9.02 -5.26 1.42
CA LEU A 108 10.14 -5.43 2.32
C LEU A 108 10.08 -6.79 3.03
N SER A 109 11.25 -7.35 3.30
CA SER A 109 11.40 -8.56 4.11
C SER A 109 12.66 -8.46 4.95
N VAL A 110 12.54 -8.78 6.23
CA VAL A 110 13.65 -8.68 7.17
C VAL A 110 14.00 -10.06 7.68
N ASP A 111 15.28 -10.44 7.57
CA ASP A 111 15.76 -11.67 8.18
C ASP A 111 15.82 -11.48 9.70
N PRO A 112 15.03 -12.24 10.49
CA PRO A 112 15.00 -12.09 11.94
C PRO A 112 16.30 -12.51 12.63
N THR A 113 17.19 -13.23 11.94
CA THR A 113 18.44 -13.76 12.50
C THR A 113 19.59 -12.78 12.32
N THR A 114 19.75 -12.24 11.11
CA THR A 114 20.85 -11.33 10.75
C THR A 114 20.47 -9.86 10.91
N GLY A 115 19.17 -9.54 10.77
CA GLY A 115 18.69 -8.17 10.63
C GLY A 115 18.85 -7.59 9.23
N ASP A 116 19.22 -8.41 8.25
CA ASP A 116 19.33 -7.98 6.85
C ASP A 116 17.94 -7.62 6.30
N ILE A 117 17.86 -6.49 5.61
CA ILE A 117 16.63 -5.97 5.02
C ILE A 117 16.73 -6.16 3.51
N TRP A 118 15.80 -6.94 2.97
CA TRP A 118 15.61 -7.13 1.54
C TRP A 118 14.44 -6.28 1.09
N THR A 119 14.63 -5.47 0.07
CA THR A 119 13.54 -4.68 -0.50
C THR A 119 13.41 -4.92 -2.00
N ALA A 120 12.17 -4.89 -2.45
CA ALA A 120 11.85 -4.76 -3.86
C ALA A 120 11.35 -3.35 -4.11
N GLY A 121 11.69 -2.81 -5.27
CA GLY A 121 11.20 -1.49 -5.64
C GLY A 121 11.40 -1.17 -7.10
N HIS A 122 10.91 0.00 -7.47
CA HIS A 122 10.98 0.53 -8.82
C HIS A 122 12.05 1.60 -8.92
N PRO A 123 12.69 1.76 -10.10
CA PRO A 123 13.50 2.94 -10.37
C PRO A 123 12.67 4.21 -10.15
N ASN A 124 13.29 5.21 -9.52
CA ASN A 124 12.71 6.54 -9.36
C ASN A 124 12.81 7.34 -10.67
#